data_AF-A0ABD1Q463-F1
#
_entry.id   AF-A0ABD1Q463-F1
#
_cell.length_a   1.000
_cell.length_b   1.000
_cell.length_c   1.000
_cell.angle_alpha   90.00
_cell.angle_beta   90.00
_cell.angle_gamma   90.00
#
_symmetry.space_group_name_H-M   'P 1'
#
loop_
_entity.id
_entity.type
_entity.pdbx_description
1 polymer ?
#
loop_
_entity_poly.entity_id
_entity_poly.type
_entity_poly.pdbx_seq_one_letter_code
_entity_poly.pdbx_strand_id
1 'polypeptide(L)'
;MPSETSHTLQTSLFRSQIKKRSFDEGTLQILESLLVAKDVKSLVEVRSALTEFMRDESLQIIREIAEKSIEHKLLCTDFLIRVFALIGDIQSSLSLRYEALVMREQKVAIDPRLQVSCTEWLTFAEHLVDHCFYSIANKACKKALLCIKRNHISDPETYHFFHDVHLIEKIKKLKDVSALSTSSRSVQAQAVEYLMQKTVEQSSEHSSISNETQCSGSSRFRSGIRKHNLRKLREHQCRQQTHCRD
;
A
#
# COMPACT_ATOMS: atom_id res chain seq x y z
N MET A 1 26.47 28.09 -3.91
CA MET A 1 26.78 26.75 -3.35
C MET A 1 26.25 26.63 -1.91
N PRO A 2 24.95 26.34 -1.74
CA PRO A 2 24.45 25.61 -0.57
C PRO A 2 23.81 24.31 -1.08
N SER A 3 24.43 23.14 -0.87
CA SER A 3 23.83 21.88 -1.38
C SER A 3 23.91 20.68 -0.46
N GLU A 4 24.96 20.51 0.36
CA GLU A 4 25.08 19.32 1.23
C GLU A 4 24.91 19.63 2.72
N THR A 5 25.47 20.75 3.20
CA THR A 5 25.38 21.15 4.61
C THR A 5 23.96 21.47 5.06
N SER A 6 23.13 21.99 4.15
CA SER A 6 21.73 22.33 4.43
C SER A 6 20.84 21.09 4.60
N HIS A 7 21.02 20.05 3.77
CA HIS A 7 20.21 18.82 3.87
C HIS A 7 20.53 18.02 5.13
N THR A 8 21.81 17.92 5.49
CA THR A 8 22.24 17.22 6.72
C THR A 8 21.70 17.91 7.97
N LEU A 9 21.68 19.26 7.99
CA LEU A 9 21.12 20.03 9.10
C LEU A 9 19.59 19.87 9.21
N GLN A 10 18.88 19.91 8.08
CA GLN A 10 17.42 19.69 8.09
C GLN A 10 17.07 18.27 8.52
N THR A 11 17.89 17.28 8.16
CA THR A 11 17.66 15.87 8.54
C THR A 11 17.86 15.67 10.03
N SER A 12 18.89 16.28 10.62
CA SER A 12 19.13 16.22 12.06
C SER A 12 18.05 16.99 12.83
N LEU A 13 17.58 18.12 12.30
CA LEU A 13 16.48 18.89 12.86
C LEU A 13 15.17 18.08 12.89
N PHE A 14 14.78 17.48 11.77
CA PHE A 14 13.59 16.61 11.70
C PHE A 14 13.67 15.48 12.72
N ARG A 15 14.78 14.74 12.76
CA ARG A 15 15.00 13.66 13.73
C ARG A 15 14.89 14.14 15.17
N SER A 16 15.42 15.34 15.47
CA SER A 16 15.32 15.93 16.80
C SER A 16 13.86 16.24 17.19
N GLN A 17 13.07 16.81 16.28
CA GLN A 17 11.66 17.11 16.54
C GLN A 17 10.84 15.85 16.80
N ILE A 18 11.02 14.81 15.98
CA ILE A 18 10.34 13.53 16.19
C ILE A 18 10.70 12.91 17.55
N LYS A 19 11.98 12.93 17.93
CA LYS A 19 12.44 12.44 19.24
C LYS A 19 11.88 13.24 20.42
N LYS A 20 11.60 14.53 20.22
CA LYS A 20 10.93 15.39 21.21
C LYS A 20 9.41 15.24 21.20
N ARG A 21 8.85 14.39 20.34
CA ARG A 21 7.39 14.20 20.16
C ARG A 21 6.68 15.48 19.71
N SER A 22 7.38 16.32 18.96
CA SER A 22 6.79 17.49 18.28
C SER A 22 6.05 16.98 17.04
N PHE A 23 4.74 16.81 17.19
CA PHE A 23 3.82 16.30 16.16
C PHE A 23 2.95 17.46 15.66
N ASP A 24 3.57 18.37 14.93
CA ASP A 24 2.96 19.59 14.44
C ASP A 24 3.26 19.83 12.96
N GLU A 25 2.57 20.82 12.39
CA GLU A 25 2.71 21.18 10.98
C GLU A 25 4.10 21.70 10.65
N GLY A 26 4.78 22.36 11.60
CA GLY A 26 6.16 22.82 11.41
C GLY A 26 7.12 21.64 11.18
N THR A 27 6.90 20.53 11.88
CA THR A 27 7.68 19.30 11.68
C THR A 27 7.40 18.64 10.33
N LEU A 28 6.16 18.70 9.84
CA LEU A 28 5.82 18.25 8.48
C LEU A 28 6.48 19.12 7.40
N GLN A 29 6.48 20.44 7.57
CA GLN A 29 7.14 21.36 6.62
C GLN A 29 8.65 21.13 6.53
N ILE A 30 9.31 20.81 7.66
CA ILE A 30 10.72 20.39 7.65
C ILE A 30 10.89 19.14 6.78
N LEU A 31 10.04 18.13 6.94
CA LEU A 31 10.06 16.92 6.12
C LEU A 31 9.82 17.21 4.64
N GLU A 32 8.86 18.05 4.30
CA GLU A 32 8.60 18.46 2.92
C GLU A 32 9.83 19.13 2.30
N SER A 33 10.47 20.05 3.04
CA SER A 33 11.69 20.72 2.58
C SER A 33 12.85 19.75 2.34
N LEU A 34 12.94 18.67 3.12
CA LEU A 34 13.94 17.62 2.93
C LEU A 34 13.72 16.80 1.66
N LEU A 35 12.46 16.65 1.25
CA LEU A 35 12.07 15.89 0.08
C LEU A 35 12.16 16.71 -1.23
N VAL A 36 12.52 17.99 -1.14
CA VAL A 36 12.89 18.82 -2.30
C VAL A 36 14.36 18.55 -2.65
N ALA A 37 14.61 17.58 -3.52
CA ALA A 37 15.95 17.20 -3.96
C ALA A 37 16.27 17.70 -5.38
N LYS A 38 17.55 17.98 -5.66
CA LYS A 38 18.02 18.41 -6.98
C LYS A 38 18.19 17.26 -7.97
N ASP A 39 18.47 16.05 -7.47
CA ASP A 39 18.65 14.85 -8.29
C ASP A 39 17.91 13.66 -7.67
N VAL A 40 17.54 12.70 -8.51
CA VAL A 40 16.73 11.54 -8.10
C VAL A 40 17.48 10.63 -7.14
N LYS A 41 18.81 10.52 -7.27
CA LYS A 41 19.61 9.61 -6.44
C LYS A 41 19.64 10.07 -4.99
N SER A 42 19.93 11.35 -4.76
CA SER A 42 19.91 11.93 -3.42
C SER A 42 18.53 11.83 -2.77
N LEU A 43 17.45 12.04 -3.53
CA LEU A 43 16.08 11.86 -3.03
C LEU A 43 15.81 10.43 -2.56
N VAL A 44 16.22 9.43 -3.34
CA VAL A 44 16.00 8.01 -2.99
C VAL A 44 16.77 7.64 -1.72
N GLU A 45 18.02 8.10 -1.59
CA GLU A 45 18.84 7.87 -0.40
C GLU A 45 18.21 8.51 0.85
N VAL A 46 17.76 9.78 0.75
CA VAL A 46 17.08 10.50 1.83
C VAL A 46 15.79 9.77 2.23
N ARG A 47 14.95 9.38 1.27
CA ARG A 47 13.70 8.64 1.55
C ARG A 47 13.97 7.31 2.21
N SER A 48 14.99 6.57 1.78
CA SER A 48 15.38 5.30 2.41
C SER A 48 15.77 5.50 3.87
N ALA A 49 16.64 6.47 4.16
CA ALA A 49 17.11 6.75 5.51
C ALA A 49 15.99 7.28 6.43
N LEU A 50 15.07 8.08 5.90
CA LEU A 50 13.89 8.54 6.63
C LEU A 50 12.88 7.41 6.88
N THR A 51 12.69 6.52 5.91
CA THR A 51 11.80 5.36 6.05
C THR A 51 12.26 4.45 7.18
N GLU A 52 13.55 4.09 7.20
CA GLU A 52 14.13 3.25 8.26
C GLU A 52 13.95 3.90 9.64
N PHE A 53 14.37 5.16 9.76
CA PHE A 53 14.24 5.92 11.01
C PHE A 53 12.78 6.00 11.49
N MET A 54 11.84 6.36 10.61
CA MET A 54 10.45 6.54 11.00
C MET A 54 9.75 5.23 11.32
N ARG A 55 10.11 4.11 10.67
CA ARG A 55 9.58 2.79 11.03
C ARG A 55 9.94 2.44 12.48
N ASP A 56 11.19 2.60 12.86
CA ASP A 56 11.65 2.32 14.22
C ASP A 56 11.02 3.27 15.25
N GLU A 57 11.05 4.57 14.95
CA GLU A 57 10.57 5.59 15.88
C GLU A 57 9.04 5.55 16.04
N SER A 58 8.30 5.26 14.96
CA SER A 58 6.84 5.10 15.03
C SER A 58 6.41 3.97 15.97
N LEU A 59 7.15 2.85 16.01
CA LEU A 59 6.87 1.76 16.93
C LEU A 59 7.08 2.18 18.39
N GLN A 60 8.09 3.00 18.67
CA GLN A 60 8.31 3.56 20.00
C GLN A 60 7.17 4.50 20.39
N ILE A 61 6.81 5.44 19.50
CA ILE A 61 5.71 6.38 19.70
C ILE A 61 4.40 5.64 19.99
N ILE A 62 4.06 4.61 19.20
CA ILE A 62 2.84 3.82 19.38
C ILE A 62 2.81 3.14 20.77
N ARG A 63 3.95 2.62 21.25
CA ARG A 63 4.05 2.03 22.59
C ARG A 63 3.87 3.07 23.69
N GLU A 64 4.49 4.24 23.55
CA GLU A 64 4.40 5.32 24.54
C GLU A 64 2.97 5.86 24.68
N ILE A 65 2.23 5.96 23.56
CA ILE A 65 0.86 6.48 23.56
C ILE A 65 -0.20 5.40 23.83
N ALA A 66 0.19 4.14 24.04
CA ALA A 66 -0.74 3.01 24.18
C ALA A 66 -1.75 3.18 25.32
N GLU A 67 -1.38 3.89 26.39
CA GLU A 67 -2.25 4.15 27.55
C GLU A 67 -2.85 5.58 27.55
N LYS A 68 -2.57 6.39 26.52
CA LYS A 68 -3.10 7.74 26.40
C LYS A 68 -4.56 7.73 25.92
N SER A 69 -5.20 8.90 25.97
CA SER A 69 -6.57 9.08 25.48
C SER A 69 -6.69 8.76 23.99
N ILE A 70 -7.91 8.43 23.53
CA ILE A 70 -8.15 8.10 22.12
C ILE A 70 -7.84 9.29 21.21
N GLU A 71 -8.15 10.51 21.65
CA GLU A 71 -7.89 11.75 20.92
C GLU A 71 -6.38 11.92 20.69
N HIS A 72 -5.59 11.69 21.74
CA HIS A 72 -4.13 11.78 21.65
C HIS A 72 -3.55 10.70 20.73
N LYS A 73 -4.07 9.46 20.80
CA LYS A 73 -3.68 8.37 19.90
C LYS A 73 -3.99 8.70 18.45
N LEU A 74 -5.19 9.21 18.17
CA LEU A 74 -5.60 9.58 16.82
C LEU A 74 -4.78 10.73 16.26
N LEU A 75 -4.47 11.75 17.08
CA LEU A 75 -3.59 12.86 16.67
C LEU A 75 -2.20 12.36 16.28
N CYS A 76 -1.57 11.54 17.12
CA CYS A 76 -0.25 10.98 16.81
C CYS A 76 -0.29 10.08 15.57
N THR A 77 -1.34 9.26 15.44
CA THR A 77 -1.51 8.36 14.30
C THR A 77 -1.71 9.14 13.00
N ASP A 78 -2.52 10.20 13.01
CA ASP A 78 -2.74 11.08 11.85
C ASP A 78 -1.43 11.75 11.40
N PHE A 79 -0.64 12.27 12.35
CA PHE A 79 0.68 12.82 12.05
C PHE A 79 1.59 11.77 11.39
N LEU A 80 1.67 10.56 11.94
CA LEU A 80 2.48 9.48 11.39
C LEU A 80 2.01 9.05 9.99
N ILE A 81 0.70 8.98 9.74
CA ILE A 81 0.12 8.68 8.42
C ILE A 81 0.63 9.69 7.39
N ARG A 82 0.61 10.99 7.72
CA ARG A 82 1.10 12.07 6.83
C ARG A 82 2.60 11.96 6.60
N VAL A 83 3.39 11.70 7.64
CA VAL A 83 4.85 11.50 7.51
C VAL A 83 5.17 10.35 6.55
N PHE A 84 4.54 9.18 6.73
CA PHE A 84 4.78 8.05 5.84
C PHE A 84 4.26 8.28 4.42
N ALA A 85 3.16 9.03 4.25
CA ALA A 85 2.68 9.43 2.94
C ALA A 85 3.69 10.33 2.21
N LEU A 86 4.25 11.33 2.90
CA LEU A 86 5.28 12.23 2.35
C LEU A 86 6.56 11.48 1.97
N ILE A 87 7.05 10.61 2.85
CA ILE A 87 8.21 9.74 2.57
C ILE A 87 7.87 8.70 1.46
N GLY A 88 6.59 8.46 1.21
CA GLY A 88 6.02 7.45 0.32
C GLY A 88 6.28 6.02 0.73
N ASP A 89 6.36 5.77 2.04
CA ASP A 89 6.19 4.44 2.59
C ASP A 89 4.68 4.11 2.67
N ILE A 90 4.12 3.79 1.50
CA ILE A 90 2.69 3.54 1.31
C ILE A 90 2.17 2.46 2.26
N GLN A 91 2.96 1.41 2.49
CA GLN A 91 2.55 0.30 3.36
C GLN A 91 2.34 0.77 4.81
N SER A 92 3.30 1.51 5.37
CA SER A 92 3.18 2.03 6.74
C SER A 92 2.04 3.05 6.86
N SER A 93 1.91 3.95 5.86
CA SER A 93 0.82 4.93 5.82
C SER A 93 -0.57 4.27 5.80
N LEU A 94 -0.79 3.30 4.90
CA LEU A 94 -2.08 2.60 4.81
C LEU A 94 -2.36 1.70 6.01
N SER A 95 -1.32 1.10 6.60
CA SER A 95 -1.47 0.29 7.82
C SER A 95 -1.94 1.15 8.99
N LEU A 96 -1.31 2.31 9.22
CA LEU A 96 -1.74 3.23 10.28
C LEU A 96 -3.13 3.82 10.01
N ARG A 97 -3.46 4.11 8.74
CA ARG A 97 -4.81 4.56 8.38
C ARG A 97 -5.86 3.51 8.71
N TYR A 98 -5.58 2.22 8.44
CA TYR A 98 -6.47 1.13 8.86
C TYR A 98 -6.65 1.09 10.37
N GLU A 99 -5.55 1.16 11.13
CA GLU A 99 -5.60 1.16 12.61
C GLU A 99 -6.39 2.36 13.14
N ALA A 100 -6.22 3.56 12.58
CA ALA A 100 -6.99 4.75 12.96
C ALA A 100 -8.50 4.56 12.79
N LEU A 101 -8.92 3.99 11.65
CA LEU A 101 -10.34 3.70 11.39
C LEU A 101 -10.88 2.64 12.36
N VAL A 102 -10.11 1.57 12.63
CA VAL A 102 -10.52 0.51 13.57
C VAL A 102 -10.62 1.04 15.01
N MET A 103 -9.63 1.83 15.46
CA MET A 103 -9.64 2.43 16.80
C MET A 103 -10.87 3.31 17.01
N ARG A 104 -11.22 4.11 16.00
CA ARG A 104 -12.44 4.92 15.98
C ARG A 104 -13.69 4.08 16.12
N GLU A 105 -13.84 3.02 15.32
CA GLU A 105 -14.99 2.12 15.38
C GLU A 105 -15.18 1.46 16.76
N GLN A 106 -14.10 1.07 17.42
CA GLN A 106 -14.14 0.46 18.76
C GLN A 106 -14.65 1.42 19.85
N LYS A 107 -14.60 2.73 19.59
CA LYS A 107 -14.92 3.78 20.58
C LYS A 107 -16.19 4.55 20.28
N VAL A 108 -16.94 4.17 19.23
CA VAL A 108 -18.21 4.80 18.85
C VAL A 108 -19.25 4.78 19.98
N ALA A 109 -19.28 3.72 20.79
CA ALA A 109 -20.21 3.64 21.92
C ALA A 109 -19.91 4.67 23.02
N ILE A 110 -18.68 5.17 23.09
CA ILE A 110 -18.24 6.17 24.07
C ILE A 110 -18.36 7.58 23.48
N ASP A 111 -17.93 7.75 22.23
CA ASP A 111 -18.05 9.01 21.49
C ASP A 111 -18.58 8.76 20.08
N PRO A 112 -19.87 9.08 19.80
CA PRO A 112 -20.47 8.94 18.48
C PRO A 112 -19.74 9.72 17.38
N ARG A 113 -19.01 10.80 17.71
CA ARG A 113 -18.23 11.58 16.73
C ARG A 113 -17.09 10.78 16.11
N LEU A 114 -16.68 9.69 16.75
CA LEU A 114 -15.66 8.77 16.23
C LEU A 114 -16.24 7.81 15.17
N GLN A 115 -17.54 7.82 14.91
CA GLN A 115 -18.15 6.94 13.91
C GLN A 115 -17.46 7.10 12.56
N VAL A 116 -17.03 5.97 11.99
CA VAL A 116 -16.45 5.92 10.65
C VAL A 116 -17.57 5.79 9.63
N SER A 117 -17.59 6.72 8.67
CA SER A 117 -18.58 6.74 7.60
C SER A 117 -18.32 5.66 6.54
N CYS A 118 -19.36 5.33 5.77
CA CYS A 118 -19.22 4.45 4.61
C CYS A 118 -18.23 4.99 3.58
N THR A 119 -18.26 6.31 3.35
CA THR A 119 -17.39 6.98 2.38
C THR A 119 -15.92 6.95 2.77
N GLU A 120 -15.61 7.07 4.07
CA GLU A 120 -14.24 6.90 4.58
C GLU A 120 -13.70 5.49 4.31
N TRP A 121 -14.49 4.45 4.62
CA TRP A 121 -14.10 3.06 4.34
C TRP A 121 -13.97 2.75 2.86
N LEU A 122 -14.86 3.30 2.03
CA LEU A 122 -14.81 3.14 0.58
C LEU A 122 -13.58 3.81 -0.02
N THR A 123 -13.31 5.06 0.35
CA THR A 123 -12.10 5.79 -0.10
C THR A 123 -10.84 5.04 0.31
N PHE A 124 -10.81 4.50 1.53
CA PHE A 124 -9.68 3.68 1.97
C PHE A 124 -9.54 2.38 1.16
N ALA A 125 -10.65 1.72 0.82
CA ALA A 125 -10.64 0.52 -0.03
C ALA A 125 -10.12 0.82 -1.45
N GLU A 126 -10.47 1.96 -2.03
CA GLU A 126 -9.98 2.39 -3.35
C GLU A 126 -8.46 2.57 -3.32
N HIS A 127 -7.94 3.30 -2.34
CA HIS A 127 -6.50 3.48 -2.16
C HIS A 127 -5.77 2.12 -2.02
N LEU A 128 -6.36 1.16 -1.31
CA LEU A 128 -5.79 -0.17 -1.18
C LEU A 128 -5.76 -0.93 -2.52
N VAL A 129 -6.79 -0.80 -3.34
CA VAL A 129 -6.84 -1.41 -4.69
C VAL A 129 -5.78 -0.80 -5.60
N ASP A 130 -5.66 0.53 -5.60
CA ASP A 130 -4.65 1.26 -6.39
C ASP A 130 -3.23 0.81 -6.04
N HIS A 131 -3.00 0.45 -4.77
CA HIS A 131 -1.74 -0.08 -4.27
C HIS A 131 -1.68 -1.61 -4.17
N CYS A 132 -2.59 -2.33 -4.84
CA CYS A 132 -2.64 -3.79 -4.94
C CYS A 132 -2.81 -4.57 -3.62
N PHE A 133 -3.27 -3.93 -2.54
CA PHE A 133 -3.57 -4.55 -1.24
C PHE A 133 -4.98 -5.16 -1.20
N TYR A 134 -5.30 -6.02 -2.16
CA TYR A 134 -6.65 -6.54 -2.43
C TYR A 134 -7.30 -7.28 -1.24
N SER A 135 -6.52 -8.01 -0.44
CA SER A 135 -7.05 -8.76 0.71
C SER A 135 -7.57 -7.82 1.81
N ILE A 136 -6.90 -6.68 2.01
CA ILE A 136 -7.29 -5.65 2.96
C ILE A 136 -8.41 -4.79 2.36
N ALA A 137 -8.36 -4.49 1.06
CA ALA A 137 -9.43 -3.77 0.36
C ALA A 137 -10.78 -4.49 0.51
N ASN A 138 -10.77 -5.83 0.41
CA ASN A 138 -11.94 -6.67 0.68
C ASN A 138 -12.49 -6.51 2.11
N LYS A 139 -11.61 -6.36 3.12
CA LYS A 139 -12.03 -6.10 4.51
C LYS A 139 -12.64 -4.70 4.65
N ALA A 140 -12.03 -3.69 4.05
CA ALA A 140 -12.54 -2.32 4.04
C ALA A 140 -13.91 -2.22 3.33
N CYS A 141 -14.11 -2.92 2.21
CA CYS A 141 -15.41 -3.02 1.53
C CYS A 141 -16.49 -3.63 2.44
N LYS A 142 -16.15 -4.67 3.22
CA LYS A 142 -17.08 -5.26 4.20
C LYS A 142 -17.45 -4.26 5.30
N LYS A 143 -16.48 -3.48 5.78
CA LYS A 143 -16.71 -2.41 6.77
C LYS A 143 -17.64 -1.31 6.22
N ALA A 144 -17.40 -0.85 4.99
CA ALA A 144 -18.26 0.12 4.30
C ALA A 144 -19.73 -0.37 4.22
N LEU A 145 -19.96 -1.62 3.82
CA LEU A 145 -21.31 -2.21 3.78
C LEU A 145 -21.98 -2.28 5.16
N LEU A 146 -21.20 -2.51 6.22
CA LEU A 146 -21.74 -2.51 7.59
C LEU A 146 -22.18 -1.10 8.03
N CYS A 147 -21.47 -0.05 7.62
CA CYS A 147 -21.88 1.34 7.89
C CYS A 147 -23.25 1.65 7.27
N ILE A 148 -23.47 1.27 6.01
CA ILE A 148 -24.77 1.47 5.32
C ILE A 148 -25.90 0.74 6.06
N LYS A 149 -25.68 -0.53 6.42
CA LYS A 149 -26.66 -1.32 7.19
C LYS A 149 -26.99 -0.68 8.53
N ARG A 150 -25.99 -0.12 9.22
CA ARG A 150 -26.17 0.55 10.52
C ARG A 150 -27.04 1.80 10.38
N ASN A 151 -26.78 2.60 9.35
CA ASN A 151 -27.55 3.83 9.09
C ASN A 151 -29.03 3.53 8.80
N HIS A 152 -29.33 2.50 8.01
CA HIS A 152 -30.73 2.09 7.76
C HIS A 152 -31.48 1.60 9.01
N ILE A 153 -30.79 1.03 10.00
CA ILE A 153 -31.41 0.59 11.27
C ILE A 153 -31.72 1.80 12.15
N SER A 154 -30.85 2.82 12.13
CA SER A 154 -30.96 4.01 12.99
C SER A 154 -31.94 5.05 12.45
N ASP A 155 -32.15 5.11 11.13
CA ASP A 155 -33.05 6.06 10.49
C ASP A 155 -33.62 5.51 9.16
N PRO A 156 -34.81 4.88 9.18
CA PRO A 156 -35.42 4.26 8.01
C PRO A 156 -36.02 5.25 6.99
N GLU A 157 -36.27 6.50 7.37
CA GLU A 157 -37.13 7.43 6.60
C GLU A 157 -36.37 8.45 5.75
N THR A 158 -35.05 8.55 5.89
CA THR A 158 -34.29 9.58 5.17
C THR A 158 -34.07 9.22 3.68
N TYR A 159 -34.24 10.24 2.85
CA TYR A 159 -34.10 10.39 1.38
C TYR A 159 -32.76 9.88 0.75
N HIS A 160 -32.01 9.02 1.45
CA HIS A 160 -30.70 8.50 1.07
C HIS A 160 -30.71 7.12 0.39
N PHE A 161 -31.87 6.48 0.23
CA PHE A 161 -31.98 5.16 -0.39
C PHE A 161 -31.26 5.05 -1.75
N PHE A 162 -31.46 6.02 -2.66
CA PHE A 162 -30.79 6.02 -3.96
C PHE A 162 -29.27 6.24 -3.87
N HIS A 163 -28.82 7.03 -2.90
CA HIS A 163 -27.39 7.26 -2.66
C HIS A 163 -26.73 5.98 -2.13
N ASP A 164 -27.40 5.28 -1.20
CA ASP A 164 -26.94 4.01 -0.65
C ASP A 164 -26.92 2.91 -1.71
N VAL A 165 -27.89 2.85 -2.63
CA VAL A 165 -27.87 1.90 -3.76
C VAL A 165 -26.62 2.10 -4.63
N HIS A 166 -26.30 3.34 -5.01
CA HIS A 166 -25.10 3.65 -5.79
C HIS A 166 -23.81 3.30 -5.02
N LEU A 167 -23.74 3.64 -3.73
CA LEU A 167 -22.60 3.27 -2.89
C LEU A 167 -22.45 1.74 -2.76
N ILE A 168 -23.53 1.01 -2.56
CA ILE A 168 -23.54 -0.45 -2.50
C ILE A 168 -23.02 -1.04 -3.81
N GLU A 169 -23.48 -0.55 -4.95
CA GLU A 169 -23.02 -1.02 -6.26
C GLU A 169 -21.52 -0.76 -6.43
N LYS A 170 -21.05 0.43 -6.07
CA LYS A 170 -19.63 0.80 -6.12
C LYS A 170 -18.77 -0.10 -5.22
N ILE A 171 -19.22 -0.36 -3.99
CA ILE A 171 -18.54 -1.26 -3.05
C ILE A 171 -18.50 -2.70 -3.58
N LYS A 172 -19.60 -3.19 -4.18
CA LYS A 172 -19.65 -4.53 -4.79
C LYS A 172 -18.64 -4.65 -5.93
N LYS A 173 -18.63 -3.71 -6.87
CA LYS A 173 -17.66 -3.68 -7.98
C LYS A 173 -16.22 -3.72 -7.47
N LEU A 174 -15.87 -2.88 -6.49
CA LEU A 174 -14.52 -2.81 -5.93
C LEU A 174 -14.12 -4.11 -5.20
N LYS A 175 -15.06 -4.73 -4.50
CA LYS A 175 -14.88 -6.03 -3.85
C LYS A 175 -14.68 -7.14 -4.88
N ASP A 176 -15.42 -7.13 -5.98
CA ASP A 176 -15.29 -8.13 -7.06
C ASP A 176 -13.91 -8.02 -7.74
N VAL A 177 -13.47 -6.78 -8.05
CA VAL A 177 -12.10 -6.51 -8.53
C VAL A 177 -11.05 -7.07 -7.56
N SER A 178 -11.21 -6.80 -6.27
CA SER A 178 -10.28 -7.28 -5.24
C SER A 178 -10.27 -8.81 -5.11
N ALA A 179 -11.44 -9.45 -5.21
CA ALA A 179 -11.57 -10.91 -5.17
C ALA A 179 -10.92 -11.57 -6.38
N LEU A 180 -11.18 -11.07 -7.59
CA LEU A 180 -10.57 -11.54 -8.84
C LEU A 180 -9.04 -11.42 -8.76
N SER A 181 -8.51 -10.27 -8.38
CA SER A 181 -7.07 -10.03 -8.28
C SER A 181 -6.39 -10.89 -7.21
N THR A 182 -7.08 -11.16 -6.08
CA THR A 182 -6.56 -12.08 -5.05
C THR A 182 -6.51 -13.51 -5.57
N SER A 183 -7.54 -13.95 -6.31
CA SER A 183 -7.62 -15.31 -6.87
C SER A 183 -6.56 -15.54 -7.96
N SER A 184 -6.37 -14.58 -8.86
CA SER A 184 -5.38 -14.61 -9.94
C SER A 184 -3.94 -14.64 -9.42
N ARG A 185 -3.67 -14.03 -8.26
CA ARG A 185 -2.35 -14.03 -7.62
C ARG A 185 -2.14 -15.17 -6.61
N SER A 186 -3.08 -16.12 -6.52
CA SER A 186 -2.90 -17.27 -5.63
C SER A 186 -1.78 -18.19 -6.15
N VAL A 187 -1.05 -18.84 -5.24
CA VAL A 187 -0.01 -19.82 -5.60
C VAL A 187 -0.57 -20.92 -6.50
N GLN A 188 -1.83 -21.32 -6.28
CA GLN A 188 -2.53 -22.29 -7.11
C GLN A 188 -2.80 -21.76 -8.52
N ALA A 189 -3.31 -20.52 -8.66
CA ALA A 189 -3.53 -19.91 -9.97
C ALA A 189 -2.21 -19.71 -10.73
N GLN A 190 -1.16 -19.26 -10.05
CA GLN A 190 0.19 -19.13 -10.63
C GLN A 190 0.80 -20.49 -10.99
N ALA A 191 0.57 -21.53 -10.19
CA ALA A 191 1.02 -22.89 -10.51
C ALA A 191 0.28 -23.47 -11.72
N VAL A 192 -1.03 -23.22 -11.84
CA VAL A 192 -1.83 -23.61 -13.00
C VAL A 192 -1.36 -22.87 -14.25
N GLU A 193 -1.15 -21.56 -14.17
CA GLU A 193 -0.61 -20.77 -15.29
C GLU A 193 0.79 -21.24 -15.70
N TYR A 194 1.66 -21.52 -14.73
CA TYR A 194 2.98 -22.10 -14.98
C TYR A 194 2.90 -23.49 -15.63
N LEU A 195 2.00 -24.36 -15.18
CA LEU A 195 1.79 -25.67 -15.77
C LEU A 195 1.27 -25.55 -17.20
N MET A 196 0.29 -24.68 -17.45
CA MET A 196 -0.23 -24.40 -18.80
C MET A 196 0.86 -23.87 -19.72
N GLN A 197 1.68 -22.92 -19.26
CA GLN A 197 2.81 -22.41 -20.02
C GLN A 197 3.84 -23.51 -20.31
N LYS A 198 4.10 -24.41 -19.34
CA LYS A 198 4.98 -25.56 -19.54
C LYS A 198 4.42 -26.54 -20.58
N THR A 199 3.10 -26.78 -20.60
CA THR A 199 2.45 -27.63 -21.60
C THR A 199 2.50 -27.02 -23.01
N VAL A 200 2.38 -25.69 -23.11
CA VAL A 200 2.53 -24.95 -24.38
C VAL A 200 4.00 -24.95 -24.86
N GLU A 201 4.96 -24.77 -23.95
CA GLU A 201 6.39 -24.85 -24.29
C GLU A 201 6.79 -26.28 -24.72
N GLN A 202 6.32 -27.32 -24.03
CA GLN A 202 6.58 -28.73 -24.39
C GLN A 202 5.96 -29.12 -25.73
N SER A 203 4.73 -28.68 -26.02
CA SER A 203 4.10 -28.93 -27.33
C SER A 203 4.80 -28.19 -28.48
N SER A 204 5.48 -27.06 -28.21
CA SER A 204 6.34 -26.40 -29.19
C SER A 204 7.68 -27.13 -29.41
N GLU A 205 8.29 -27.70 -28.36
CA GLU A 205 9.55 -28.47 -28.44
C GLU A 205 9.37 -29.79 -29.21
N HIS A 206 8.18 -30.40 -29.17
CA HIS A 206 7.87 -31.61 -29.95
C HIS A 206 7.71 -31.39 -31.46
N SER A 207 7.71 -30.14 -31.94
CA SER A 207 7.67 -29.82 -33.38
C SER A 207 9.04 -29.69 -34.04
N SER A 208 10.13 -29.75 -33.26
CA SER A 208 11.50 -29.69 -33.79
C SER A 208 12.34 -30.84 -33.23
N ILE A 209 12.04 -32.07 -33.68
CA ILE A 209 12.99 -33.18 -33.52
C ILE A 209 14.13 -32.92 -34.52
N SER A 210 15.17 -32.25 -34.04
CA SER A 210 16.47 -32.17 -34.70
C SER A 210 17.51 -32.73 -33.73
N ASN A 211 17.89 -33.98 -33.96
CA ASN A 211 19.09 -34.69 -33.51
C ASN A 211 19.80 -34.10 -32.28
N GLU A 212 19.46 -34.64 -31.11
CA GLU A 212 20.11 -34.36 -29.83
C GLU A 212 21.61 -34.60 -29.91
N THR A 213 22.38 -33.51 -30.00
CA THR A 213 23.76 -33.53 -29.50
C THR A 213 23.69 -33.32 -28.00
N GLN A 214 24.18 -34.29 -27.25
CA GLN A 214 24.13 -34.36 -25.79
C GLN A 214 24.56 -33.02 -25.16
N CYS A 215 23.59 -32.25 -24.66
CA CYS A 215 23.84 -30.91 -24.14
C CYS A 215 24.64 -30.98 -22.83
N SER A 216 25.94 -30.66 -22.92
CA SER A 216 26.83 -30.50 -21.77
C SER A 216 26.22 -29.56 -20.72
N GLY A 217 26.47 -29.82 -19.42
CA GLY A 217 25.88 -29.05 -18.31
C GLY A 217 26.08 -27.52 -18.41
N SER A 218 27.12 -27.07 -19.10
CA SER A 218 27.38 -25.66 -19.39
C SER A 218 26.30 -25.02 -20.28
N SER A 219 25.74 -25.76 -21.24
CA SER A 219 24.65 -25.29 -22.12
C SER A 219 23.34 -25.12 -21.33
N ARG A 220 23.05 -26.06 -20.42
CA ARG A 220 21.89 -25.98 -19.52
C ARG A 220 22.02 -24.82 -18.54
N PHE A 221 23.21 -24.60 -17.99
CA PHE A 221 23.49 -23.46 -17.11
C PHE A 221 23.29 -22.12 -17.83
N ARG A 222 23.87 -21.96 -19.02
CA ARG A 222 23.71 -20.74 -19.85
C ARG A 222 22.25 -20.52 -20.29
N SER A 223 21.53 -21.59 -20.61
CA SER A 223 20.10 -21.53 -20.92
C SER A 223 19.29 -21.08 -19.69
N GLY A 224 19.62 -21.59 -18.51
CA GLY A 224 19.02 -21.16 -17.24
C GLY A 224 19.23 -19.67 -16.96
N ILE A 225 20.45 -19.17 -17.14
CA ILE A 225 20.76 -17.73 -17.02
C ILE A 225 19.94 -16.91 -18.01
N ARG A 226 19.87 -17.32 -19.28
CA ARG A 226 19.07 -16.61 -20.30
C ARG A 226 17.58 -16.58 -19.96
N LYS A 227 17.00 -17.71 -19.52
CA LYS A 227 15.60 -17.77 -19.07
C LYS A 227 15.35 -16.89 -17.85
N HIS A 228 16.27 -16.87 -16.88
CA HIS A 228 16.17 -16.00 -15.70
C HIS A 228 16.21 -14.51 -16.08
N ASN A 229 17.16 -14.11 -16.93
CA ASN A 229 17.29 -12.73 -17.38
C ASN A 229 16.09 -12.28 -18.23
N LEU A 230 15.57 -13.15 -19.09
CA LEU A 230 14.37 -12.86 -19.88
C LEU A 230 13.13 -12.67 -18.98
N ARG A 231 13.02 -13.45 -17.90
CA ARG A 231 11.94 -13.28 -16.91
C ARG A 231 12.03 -11.93 -16.22
N LYS A 232 13.22 -11.56 -15.72
CA LYS A 232 13.45 -10.22 -15.15
C LYS A 232 13.14 -9.11 -16.15
N LEU A 233 13.52 -9.26 -17.42
CA LEU A 233 13.22 -8.28 -18.45
C LEU A 233 11.71 -8.11 -18.66
N ARG A 234 10.95 -9.21 -18.73
CA ARG A 234 9.48 -9.16 -18.85
C ARG A 234 8.82 -8.53 -17.61
N GLU A 235 9.30 -8.85 -16.41
CA GLU A 235 8.81 -8.22 -15.18
C GLU A 235 9.08 -6.71 -15.17
N HIS A 236 10.23 -6.27 -15.68
CA HIS A 236 10.53 -4.84 -15.84
C HIS A 236 9.66 -4.18 -16.92
N GLN A 237 9.43 -4.84 -18.05
CA GLN A 237 8.59 -4.33 -19.13
C GLN A 237 7.11 -4.24 -18.74
N CYS A 238 6.58 -5.22 -17.99
CA CYS A 238 5.23 -5.12 -17.41
C CYS A 238 5.10 -3.93 -16.45
N ARG A 239 6.13 -3.65 -15.65
CA ARG A 239 6.15 -2.45 -14.78
C ARG A 239 6.23 -1.14 -15.58
N GLN A 240 6.75 -1.16 -16.81
CA GLN A 240 6.85 0.01 -17.68
C GLN A 240 5.62 0.21 -18.58
N GLN A 241 4.94 -0.86 -19.01
CA GLN A 241 3.72 -0.77 -19.84
C GLN A 241 2.50 -0.25 -19.08
N THR A 242 2.46 -0.41 -17.75
CA THR A 242 1.50 0.30 -16.88
C THR A 242 1.76 1.82 -16.79
N HIS A 243 2.86 2.31 -17.39
CA HIS A 243 3.24 3.73 -17.40
C HIS A 243 3.09 4.39 -18.78
N CYS A 244 2.61 3.67 -19.81
CA CYS A 244 2.40 4.20 -21.17
C CYS A 244 0.98 3.96 -21.71
N ARG A 245 -0.01 3.81 -20.81
CA ARG A 245 -1.42 4.03 -21.15
C ARG A 245 -1.90 5.28 -20.41
N ASP A 246 -1.31 6.39 -20.80
CA ASP A 246 -1.87 7.75 -20.78
C ASP A 246 -1.27 8.48 -21.99
#